data_AF-A0A7X9MSJ2-F1
#
_entry.id   AF-A0A7X9MSJ2-F1
#
_cell.length_a   1.000
_cell.length_b   1.000
_cell.length_c   1.000
_cell.angle_alpha   90.00
_cell.angle_beta   90.00
_cell.angle_gamma   90.00
#
_symmetry.space_group_name_H-M   'P 1'
#
loop_
_entity.id
_entity.type
_entity.pdbx_description
1 polymer ?
#
loop_
_entity_poly.entity_id
_entity_poly.type
_entity_poly.pdbx_seq_one_letter_code
_entity_poly.pdbx_strand_id
1 'polypeptide(L)'
;MELFLIKSFKHLSLYEKEWSTILAANQNSNPFLEFHFIYNWWRYFSDDKKIEIYSVRENQKVIAFFPFIVSKKNNVKIVQTLAIQSCPYTDFVVKKRDLDRVLMFVMDGIILDKQQAVFLINSLSYDNHTHLKLRNYMNARSYKCIEKKNNPVEILHVITPMMEVKLRALGDLQEEVVTFDQLQSLLEGNMDKFNHSSNDRLDFMKKFEGDRPHVSAKVIHLNNELIAFSYGFQWLDKYMEYGNGKLKDLFHAEKLLGEAMPIHAPGTVSILFSTKNFRGKLGLILEKRHIAKYERKQLNPTKKKAFKKKHSILIAELNDIHIKAPNCNFKSISNTEIWSGNRQRFLLNYLRGFEGYHSGNPQNTFWINSTSLYIDELNHKEKLSEGTLFIEGWESEELEKILCFTQTNYRVRNILVRVNKDNKNQIKKLMLFGFQIRDKFLIPS
;
A
#
# COMPACT_ATOMS: atom_id res chain seq x y z
N MET A 1 -1.71 -42.35 -9.60
CA MET A 1 -2.01 -41.20 -8.71
C MET A 1 -3.51 -41.11 -8.53
N GLU A 2 -3.96 -40.80 -7.32
CA GLU A 2 -5.37 -40.57 -6.96
C GLU A 2 -5.51 -39.10 -6.56
N LEU A 3 -6.52 -38.41 -7.11
CA LEU A 3 -6.86 -37.03 -6.75
C LEU A 3 -8.04 -37.06 -5.79
N PHE A 4 -7.90 -36.48 -4.61
CA PHE A 4 -8.98 -36.35 -3.64
C PHE A 4 -9.08 -34.91 -3.14
N LEU A 5 -10.24 -34.56 -2.59
CA LEU A 5 -10.57 -33.19 -2.21
C LEU A 5 -10.82 -33.08 -0.71
N ILE A 6 -10.07 -32.20 -0.06
CA ILE A 6 -10.25 -31.82 1.34
C ILE A 6 -11.12 -30.56 1.37
N LYS A 7 -12.26 -30.62 2.08
CA LYS A 7 -13.27 -29.55 2.14
C LYS A 7 -13.47 -28.93 3.53
N SER A 8 -12.76 -29.41 4.55
CA SER A 8 -12.85 -28.87 5.90
C SER A 8 -11.49 -28.89 6.58
N PHE A 9 -11.27 -27.95 7.50
CA PHE A 9 -10.04 -27.91 8.30
C PHE A 9 -9.90 -29.17 9.18
N LYS A 10 -11.01 -29.74 9.67
CA LYS A 10 -11.02 -31.02 10.41
C LYS A 10 -10.55 -32.20 9.57
N HIS A 11 -10.81 -32.19 8.26
CA HIS A 11 -10.27 -33.21 7.36
C HIS A 11 -8.80 -32.93 7.05
N LEU A 12 -8.43 -31.65 6.91
CA LEU A 12 -7.03 -31.24 6.72
C LEU A 12 -6.12 -31.68 7.90
N SER A 13 -6.60 -31.68 9.14
CA SER A 13 -5.80 -32.11 10.31
C SER A 13 -5.34 -33.55 10.28
N LEU A 14 -5.93 -34.41 9.46
CA LEU A 14 -5.45 -35.78 9.28
C LEU A 14 -4.13 -35.85 8.49
N TYR A 15 -3.69 -34.74 7.89
CA TYR A 15 -2.57 -34.69 6.94
C TYR A 15 -1.44 -33.74 7.37
N GLU A 16 -1.42 -33.31 8.63
CA GLU A 16 -0.37 -32.44 9.17
C GLU A 16 1.03 -33.00 8.91
N LYS A 17 1.22 -34.29 9.21
CA LYS A 17 2.51 -34.96 9.08
C LYS A 17 3.00 -34.97 7.64
N GLU A 18 2.15 -35.32 6.68
CA GLU A 18 2.48 -35.36 5.26
C GLU A 18 2.78 -33.96 4.71
N TRP A 19 1.96 -32.97 5.09
CA TRP A 19 2.16 -31.57 4.69
C TRP A 19 3.53 -31.06 5.15
N SER A 20 3.83 -31.18 6.44
CA SER A 20 5.09 -30.74 7.03
C SER A 20 6.28 -31.52 6.47
N THR A 21 6.13 -32.81 6.18
CA THR A 21 7.18 -33.62 5.54
C THR A 21 7.54 -33.10 4.15
N ILE A 22 6.54 -32.67 3.35
CA ILE A 22 6.79 -32.12 2.02
C ILE A 22 7.51 -30.77 2.10
N LEU A 23 7.08 -29.89 3.01
CA LEU A 23 7.73 -28.59 3.22
C LEU A 23 9.16 -28.71 3.73
N ALA A 24 9.41 -29.61 4.69
CA ALA A 24 10.74 -29.89 5.20
C ALA A 24 11.68 -30.39 4.09
N ALA A 25 11.21 -31.31 3.24
CA ALA A 25 11.98 -31.80 2.09
C ALA A 25 12.31 -30.70 1.06
N ASN A 26 11.51 -29.63 1.01
CA ASN A 26 11.73 -28.49 0.13
C ASN A 26 12.54 -27.36 0.79
N GLN A 27 12.91 -27.49 2.07
CA GLN A 27 13.52 -26.44 2.89
C GLN A 27 12.67 -25.16 2.88
N ASN A 28 11.37 -25.30 3.19
CA ASN A 28 10.43 -24.19 3.14
C ASN A 28 10.86 -23.01 4.04
N SER A 29 10.99 -21.83 3.44
CA SER A 29 11.26 -20.58 4.16
C SER A 29 10.03 -19.66 4.25
N ASN A 30 8.84 -20.15 3.88
CA ASN A 30 7.62 -19.37 3.86
C ASN A 30 6.68 -19.79 5.00
N PRO A 31 6.51 -18.98 6.06
CA PRO A 31 5.59 -19.31 7.14
C PRO A 31 4.13 -19.42 6.66
N PHE A 32 3.78 -18.76 5.54
CA PHE A 32 2.42 -18.76 5.01
C PHE A 32 2.05 -20.04 4.25
N LEU A 33 3.00 -20.97 4.05
CA LEU A 33 2.73 -22.31 3.53
C LEU A 33 2.67 -23.37 4.63
N GLU A 34 3.09 -23.04 5.85
CA GLU A 34 3.11 -23.98 6.96
C GLU A 34 1.72 -24.49 7.29
N PHE A 35 1.67 -25.75 7.69
CA PHE A 35 0.41 -26.43 8.01
C PHE A 35 -0.41 -25.64 9.04
N HIS A 36 0.24 -25.25 10.15
CA HIS A 36 -0.38 -24.52 11.23
C HIS A 36 -0.98 -23.19 10.77
N PHE A 37 -0.30 -22.48 9.87
CA PHE A 37 -0.84 -21.24 9.32
C PHE A 37 -2.09 -21.47 8.49
N ILE A 38 -2.06 -22.40 7.53
CA ILE A 38 -3.21 -22.70 6.67
C ILE A 38 -4.39 -23.27 7.48
N TYR A 39 -4.11 -24.14 8.45
CA TYR A 39 -5.12 -24.73 9.33
C TYR A 39 -5.82 -23.66 10.18
N ASN A 40 -5.06 -22.83 10.90
CA ASN A 40 -5.62 -21.75 11.72
C ASN A 40 -6.36 -20.73 10.85
N TRP A 41 -5.79 -20.36 9.70
CA TRP A 41 -6.42 -19.41 8.80
C TRP A 41 -7.76 -19.95 8.28
N TRP A 42 -7.79 -21.22 7.86
CA TRP A 42 -9.03 -21.84 7.42
C TRP A 42 -10.03 -21.90 8.57
N ARG A 43 -9.64 -22.40 9.75
CA ARG A 43 -10.51 -22.45 10.93
C ARG A 43 -11.12 -21.07 11.26
N TYR A 44 -10.32 -20.01 11.21
CA TYR A 44 -10.74 -18.65 11.55
C TYR A 44 -11.64 -18.00 10.47
N PHE A 45 -11.30 -18.13 9.19
CA PHE A 45 -11.99 -17.45 8.08
C PHE A 45 -12.98 -18.35 7.31
N SER A 46 -13.30 -19.53 7.82
CA SER A 46 -14.04 -20.58 7.10
C SER A 46 -15.47 -20.19 6.70
N ASP A 47 -16.16 -19.37 7.50
CA ASP A 47 -17.60 -19.14 7.34
C ASP A 47 -17.98 -18.45 6.02
N ASP A 48 -17.08 -17.64 5.45
CA ASP A 48 -17.34 -16.85 4.24
C ASP A 48 -16.72 -17.43 2.96
N LYS A 49 -15.81 -18.40 3.08
CA LYS A 49 -14.93 -18.82 1.97
C LYS A 49 -14.99 -20.30 1.71
N LYS A 50 -15.38 -20.65 0.49
CA LYS A 50 -15.31 -22.03 0.00
C LYS A 50 -13.87 -22.41 -0.37
N ILE A 51 -13.12 -22.83 0.63
CA ILE A 51 -11.76 -23.35 0.47
C ILE A 51 -11.83 -24.81 0.01
N GLU A 52 -11.06 -25.14 -1.02
CA GLU A 52 -10.95 -26.47 -1.61
C GLU A 52 -9.45 -26.79 -1.71
N ILE A 53 -8.96 -27.79 -0.96
CA ILE A 53 -7.58 -28.27 -1.06
C ILE A 53 -7.57 -29.59 -1.82
N TYR A 54 -7.00 -29.58 -3.01
CA TYR A 54 -6.83 -30.79 -3.81
C TYR A 54 -5.53 -31.48 -3.42
N SER A 55 -5.62 -32.76 -3.09
CA SER A 55 -4.49 -33.56 -2.64
C SER A 55 -4.26 -34.76 -3.54
N VAL A 56 -3.00 -35.12 -3.71
CA VAL A 56 -2.61 -36.27 -4.54
C VAL A 56 -2.05 -37.37 -3.67
N ARG A 57 -2.59 -38.58 -3.85
CA ARG A 57 -2.12 -39.81 -3.21
C ARG A 57 -1.45 -40.73 -4.24
N GLU A 58 -0.34 -41.33 -3.86
CA GLU A 58 0.36 -42.35 -4.65
C GLU A 58 0.87 -43.42 -3.70
N ASN A 59 0.56 -44.69 -3.99
CA ASN A 59 0.92 -45.84 -3.13
C ASN A 59 0.52 -45.59 -1.66
N GLN A 60 -0.73 -45.16 -1.45
CA GLN A 60 -1.32 -44.80 -0.15
C GLN A 60 -0.69 -43.60 0.58
N LYS A 61 0.32 -42.94 0.00
CA LYS A 61 0.99 -41.78 0.58
C LYS A 61 0.53 -40.48 -0.07
N VAL A 62 0.21 -39.45 0.72
CA VAL A 62 -0.06 -38.10 0.18
C VAL A 62 1.25 -37.44 -0.22
N ILE A 63 1.32 -36.95 -1.45
CA ILE A 63 2.54 -36.38 -2.05
C ILE A 63 2.40 -34.91 -2.43
N ALA A 64 1.19 -34.34 -2.40
CA ALA A 64 0.97 -32.95 -2.71
C ALA A 64 -0.35 -32.37 -2.18
N PHE A 65 -0.39 -31.05 -2.03
CA PHE A 65 -1.57 -30.23 -1.69
C PHE A 65 -1.62 -28.96 -2.53
N PHE A 66 -2.80 -28.66 -3.08
CA PHE A 66 -3.09 -27.50 -3.91
C PHE A 66 -4.25 -26.72 -3.30
N PRO A 67 -3.96 -25.73 -2.45
CA PRO A 67 -5.00 -24.96 -1.75
C PRO A 67 -5.59 -23.87 -2.64
N PHE A 68 -6.91 -23.92 -2.84
CA PHE A 68 -7.66 -22.94 -3.61
C PHE A 68 -8.82 -22.34 -2.82
N ILE A 69 -9.21 -21.12 -3.19
CA ILE A 69 -10.50 -20.52 -2.87
C ILE A 69 -11.37 -20.59 -4.12
N VAL A 70 -12.56 -21.16 -3.99
CA VAL A 70 -13.54 -21.24 -5.06
C VAL A 70 -14.66 -20.24 -4.79
N SER A 71 -14.90 -19.33 -5.72
CA SER A 71 -16.02 -18.39 -5.65
C SER A 71 -16.83 -18.40 -6.94
N LYS A 72 -18.00 -17.77 -6.93
CA LYS A 72 -18.87 -17.64 -8.11
C LYS A 72 -19.17 -16.17 -8.35
N LYS A 73 -18.90 -15.69 -9.56
CA LYS A 73 -19.19 -14.31 -9.97
C LYS A 73 -19.87 -14.31 -11.34
N ASN A 74 -21.06 -13.72 -11.43
CA ASN A 74 -21.85 -13.69 -12.69
C ASN A 74 -21.98 -15.09 -13.32
N ASN A 75 -22.27 -16.11 -12.52
CA ASN A 75 -22.33 -17.52 -12.92
C ASN A 75 -21.03 -18.16 -13.43
N VAL A 76 -19.91 -17.47 -13.36
CA VAL A 76 -18.58 -18.03 -13.67
C VAL A 76 -17.91 -18.46 -12.36
N LYS A 77 -17.38 -19.69 -12.33
CA LYS A 77 -16.56 -20.17 -11.22
C LYS A 77 -15.19 -19.50 -11.29
N ILE A 78 -14.71 -18.97 -10.17
CA ILE A 78 -13.36 -18.43 -10.05
C ILE A 78 -12.61 -19.33 -9.07
N VAL A 79 -11.58 -19.99 -9.56
CA VAL A 79 -10.66 -20.82 -8.77
C VAL A 79 -9.39 -20.00 -8.57
N GLN A 80 -9.19 -19.51 -7.35
CA GLN A 80 -8.02 -18.71 -7.01
C GLN A 80 -7.09 -19.54 -6.14
N THR A 81 -5.78 -19.38 -6.25
CA THR A 81 -4.89 -19.88 -5.17
C THR A 81 -5.36 -19.30 -3.83
N LEU A 82 -5.02 -19.99 -2.74
CA LEU A 82 -5.21 -19.46 -1.38
C LEU A 82 -4.28 -18.27 -1.11
N ALA A 83 -4.37 -17.23 -1.95
CA ALA A 83 -3.69 -15.96 -1.83
C ALA A 83 -4.40 -15.15 -0.75
N ILE A 84 -3.89 -15.28 0.46
CA ILE A 84 -4.31 -14.49 1.59
C ILE A 84 -3.79 -13.08 1.35
N GLN A 85 -4.67 -12.09 1.42
CA GLN A 85 -4.29 -10.70 1.21
C GLN A 85 -3.18 -10.36 2.23
N SER A 86 -2.06 -9.80 1.74
CA SER A 86 -0.81 -9.54 2.48
C SER A 86 0.10 -10.73 2.76
N CYS A 87 -0.24 -11.94 2.33
CA CYS A 87 0.80 -12.98 2.22
C CYS A 87 1.63 -12.69 0.95
N PRO A 88 2.95 -12.53 1.10
CA PRO A 88 3.81 -12.07 0.04
C PRO A 88 3.79 -13.03 -1.15
N TYR A 89 3.86 -14.34 -0.91
CA TYR A 89 3.77 -15.35 -1.95
C TYR A 89 3.04 -16.59 -1.46
N THR A 90 2.39 -17.26 -2.40
CA THR A 90 1.70 -18.54 -2.21
C THR A 90 2.19 -19.53 -3.25
N ASP A 91 2.15 -20.81 -2.91
CA ASP A 91 2.65 -21.88 -3.77
C ASP A 91 1.89 -23.19 -3.47
N PHE A 92 2.19 -24.21 -4.26
CA PHE A 92 1.70 -25.56 -4.03
C PHE A 92 2.63 -26.30 -3.06
N VAL A 93 2.06 -27.12 -2.18
CA VAL A 93 2.84 -27.94 -1.26
C VAL A 93 3.07 -29.28 -1.93
N VAL A 94 4.16 -29.37 -2.70
CA VAL A 94 4.55 -30.56 -3.47
C VAL A 94 6.06 -30.69 -3.44
N LYS A 95 6.58 -31.92 -3.39
CA LYS A 95 8.04 -32.13 -3.45
C LYS A 95 8.57 -31.62 -4.78
N LYS A 96 9.68 -30.87 -4.76
CA LYS A 96 10.29 -30.29 -5.98
C LYS A 96 10.45 -31.30 -7.13
N ARG A 97 10.89 -32.53 -6.83
CA ARG A 97 11.06 -33.62 -7.81
C ARG A 97 9.76 -34.14 -8.44
N ASP A 98 8.63 -33.94 -7.76
CA ASP A 98 7.31 -34.45 -8.16
C ASP A 98 6.43 -33.35 -8.79
N LEU A 99 6.89 -32.09 -8.76
CA LEU A 99 6.10 -30.91 -9.16
C LEU A 99 5.51 -31.06 -10.57
N ASP A 100 6.32 -31.40 -11.58
CA ASP A 100 5.86 -31.42 -12.98
C ASP A 100 4.72 -32.43 -13.22
N ARG A 101 4.92 -33.68 -12.78
CA ARG A 101 3.96 -34.76 -12.98
C ARG A 101 2.68 -34.55 -12.16
N VAL A 102 2.82 -34.04 -10.93
CA VAL A 102 1.69 -33.78 -10.04
C VAL A 102 0.90 -32.57 -10.52
N LEU A 103 1.57 -31.50 -10.93
CA LEU A 103 0.93 -30.30 -11.49
C LEU A 103 0.06 -30.67 -12.69
N MET A 104 0.60 -31.44 -13.63
CA MET A 104 -0.16 -31.89 -14.80
C MET A 104 -1.40 -32.70 -14.38
N PHE A 105 -1.22 -33.69 -13.50
CA PHE A 105 -2.30 -34.54 -13.02
C PHE A 105 -3.42 -33.76 -12.30
N VAL A 106 -3.04 -32.83 -11.41
CA VAL A 106 -3.99 -32.02 -10.64
C VAL A 106 -4.72 -31.03 -11.54
N MET A 107 -3.99 -30.29 -12.38
CA MET A 107 -4.60 -29.29 -13.26
C MET A 107 -5.58 -29.92 -14.24
N ASP A 108 -5.26 -31.10 -14.80
CA ASP A 108 -6.18 -31.86 -15.65
C ASP A 108 -7.46 -32.24 -14.90
N GLY A 109 -7.32 -32.81 -13.69
CA GLY A 109 -8.45 -33.20 -12.87
C GLY A 109 -9.35 -32.02 -12.49
N ILE A 110 -8.76 -30.90 -12.06
CA ILE A 110 -9.54 -29.71 -11.66
C ILE A 110 -10.20 -29.05 -12.87
N ILE A 111 -9.53 -28.96 -14.01
CA ILE A 111 -10.11 -28.36 -15.22
C ILE A 111 -11.30 -29.18 -15.71
N LEU A 112 -11.19 -30.51 -15.67
CA LEU A 112 -12.28 -31.42 -16.04
C LEU A 112 -13.49 -31.28 -15.10
N ASP A 113 -13.26 -31.24 -13.78
CA ASP A 113 -14.30 -31.05 -12.75
C ASP A 113 -14.95 -29.64 -12.83
N LYS A 114 -14.12 -28.61 -13.00
CA LYS A 114 -14.52 -27.20 -12.99
C LYS A 114 -14.73 -26.66 -14.40
N GLN A 115 -15.65 -27.27 -15.14
CA GLN A 115 -16.08 -26.73 -16.43
C GLN A 115 -16.51 -25.26 -16.28
N GLN A 116 -16.07 -24.41 -17.21
CA GLN A 116 -16.37 -22.96 -17.24
C GLN A 116 -15.82 -22.18 -16.03
N ALA A 117 -14.58 -22.49 -15.63
CA ALA A 117 -13.88 -21.75 -14.59
C ALA A 117 -12.83 -20.77 -15.14
N VAL A 118 -12.61 -19.71 -14.38
CA VAL A 118 -11.45 -18.82 -14.48
C VAL A 118 -10.50 -19.16 -13.36
N PHE A 119 -9.24 -19.37 -13.69
CA PHE A 119 -8.20 -19.67 -12.72
C PHE A 119 -7.33 -18.45 -12.51
N LEU A 120 -7.20 -18.04 -11.25
CA LEU A 120 -6.40 -16.91 -10.83
C LEU A 120 -5.31 -17.40 -9.88
N ILE A 121 -4.16 -17.73 -10.43
CA ILE A 121 -3.02 -18.24 -9.68
C ILE A 121 -2.15 -17.04 -9.32
N ASN A 122 -2.39 -16.49 -8.13
CA ASN A 122 -1.72 -15.28 -7.67
C ASN A 122 -0.46 -15.59 -6.88
N SER A 123 0.45 -14.62 -6.89
CA SER A 123 1.58 -14.53 -5.96
C SER A 123 2.50 -15.75 -5.97
N LEU A 124 2.70 -16.40 -7.12
CA LEU A 124 3.71 -17.45 -7.24
C LEU A 124 5.10 -16.84 -7.12
N SER A 125 5.97 -17.43 -6.31
CA SER A 125 7.37 -16.99 -6.23
C SER A 125 8.07 -17.20 -7.58
N TYR A 126 8.88 -16.22 -7.99
CA TYR A 126 9.74 -16.34 -9.17
C TYR A 126 10.80 -17.44 -8.97
N ASP A 127 11.30 -17.58 -7.74
CA ASP A 127 12.42 -18.46 -7.40
C ASP A 127 12.03 -19.94 -7.39
N ASN A 128 10.76 -20.26 -7.15
CA ASN A 128 10.31 -21.65 -7.01
C ASN A 128 10.04 -22.36 -8.34
N HIS A 129 10.24 -21.69 -9.48
CA HIS A 129 9.95 -22.20 -10.84
C HIS A 129 8.51 -22.70 -11.09
N THR A 130 7.62 -22.75 -10.10
CA THR A 130 6.22 -23.18 -10.24
C THR A 130 5.51 -22.43 -11.36
N HIS A 131 5.74 -21.11 -11.47
CA HIS A 131 5.15 -20.29 -12.52
C HIS A 131 5.59 -20.72 -13.93
N LEU A 132 6.85 -21.13 -14.12
CA LEU A 132 7.36 -21.65 -15.39
C LEU A 132 6.72 -22.99 -15.74
N LYS A 133 6.61 -23.89 -14.76
CA LYS A 133 5.97 -25.21 -14.95
C LYS A 133 4.50 -25.06 -15.30
N LEU A 134 3.79 -24.17 -14.62
CA LEU A 134 2.40 -23.85 -14.93
C LEU A 134 2.27 -23.24 -16.32
N ARG A 135 3.12 -22.28 -16.69
CA ARG A 135 3.14 -21.70 -18.04
C ARG A 135 3.36 -22.76 -19.11
N ASN A 136 4.32 -23.66 -18.92
CA ASN A 136 4.60 -24.75 -19.86
C ASN A 136 3.40 -25.70 -20.00
N TYR A 137 2.76 -26.05 -18.89
CA TYR A 137 1.51 -26.83 -18.90
C TYR A 137 0.41 -26.13 -19.69
N MET A 138 0.20 -24.81 -19.49
CA MET A 138 -0.82 -24.05 -20.21
C MET A 138 -0.54 -24.01 -21.72
N ASN A 139 0.72 -23.78 -22.10
CA ASN A 139 1.14 -23.77 -23.50
C ASN A 139 0.91 -25.13 -24.17
N ALA A 140 1.29 -26.22 -23.50
CA ALA A 140 1.11 -27.58 -24.00
C ALA A 140 -0.36 -27.95 -24.24
N ARG A 141 -1.30 -27.33 -23.51
CA ARG A 141 -2.75 -27.51 -23.67
C ARG A 141 -3.44 -26.39 -24.45
N SER A 142 -2.67 -25.50 -25.07
CA SER A 142 -3.18 -24.36 -25.85
C SER A 142 -4.13 -23.45 -25.07
N TYR A 143 -3.97 -23.36 -23.74
CA TYR A 143 -4.73 -22.41 -22.93
C TYR A 143 -4.16 -21.01 -23.08
N LYS A 144 -5.03 -20.04 -23.36
CA LYS A 144 -4.63 -18.63 -23.33
C LYS A 144 -4.36 -18.19 -21.90
N CYS A 145 -3.10 -17.86 -21.63
CA CYS A 145 -2.62 -17.38 -20.34
C CYS A 145 -2.30 -15.88 -20.42
N ILE A 146 -2.67 -15.13 -19.40
CA ILE A 146 -2.17 -13.77 -19.16
C ILE A 146 -1.28 -13.85 -17.93
N GLU A 147 0.01 -13.57 -18.14
CA GLU A 147 0.99 -13.47 -17.08
C GLU A 147 1.16 -11.99 -16.72
N LYS A 148 1.04 -11.67 -15.44
CA LYS A 148 1.39 -10.37 -14.89
C LYS A 148 2.54 -10.57 -13.91
N LYS A 149 3.72 -10.09 -14.29
CA LYS A 149 4.81 -9.89 -13.34
C LYS A 149 4.38 -8.80 -12.38
N ASN A 150 4.34 -9.12 -11.11
CA ASN A 150 4.18 -8.09 -10.09
C ASN A 150 5.56 -7.45 -9.96
N ASN A 151 5.63 -6.14 -10.20
CA ASN A 151 6.88 -5.41 -10.00
C ASN A 151 7.37 -5.69 -8.58
N PRO A 152 8.69 -5.84 -8.39
CA PRO A 152 9.26 -5.87 -7.07
C PRO A 152 8.94 -4.57 -6.37
N VAL A 153 7.84 -4.57 -5.63
CA VAL A 153 7.60 -3.60 -4.58
C VAL A 153 8.45 -4.13 -3.44
N GLU A 154 9.41 -3.34 -2.97
CA GLU A 154 10.17 -3.68 -1.77
C GLU A 154 9.18 -4.14 -0.69
N ILE A 155 9.56 -5.21 0.02
CA ILE A 155 8.81 -5.71 1.17
C ILE A 155 8.35 -4.49 1.97
N LEU A 156 7.06 -4.42 2.34
CA LEU A 156 6.54 -3.30 3.10
C LEU A 156 7.44 -3.09 4.31
N HIS A 157 8.29 -2.07 4.23
CA HIS A 157 8.77 -1.45 5.43
C HIS A 157 7.58 -0.62 5.92
N VAL A 158 7.28 -0.78 7.21
CA VAL A 158 6.29 0.05 7.90
C VAL A 158 6.55 1.55 7.63
N ILE A 159 7.80 1.92 7.35
CA ILE A 159 8.22 3.26 6.96
C ILE A 159 9.19 3.12 5.77
N THR A 160 9.00 3.89 4.70
CA THR A 160 9.94 3.90 3.57
C THR A 160 11.31 4.45 4.01
N PRO A 161 12.44 4.03 3.39
CA PRO A 161 13.76 4.56 3.78
C PRO A 161 13.85 6.10 3.76
N MET A 162 13.19 6.73 2.78
CA MET A 162 13.13 8.19 2.72
C MET A 162 12.30 8.79 3.87
N MET A 163 11.17 8.17 4.24
CA MET A 163 10.37 8.62 5.37
C MET A 163 11.10 8.40 6.69
N GLU A 164 11.88 7.34 6.81
CA GLU A 164 12.74 7.08 7.97
C GLU A 164 13.75 8.21 8.19
N VAL A 165 14.48 8.61 7.13
CA VAL A 165 15.44 9.73 7.18
C VAL A 165 14.76 11.01 7.66
N LYS A 166 13.55 11.31 7.15
CA LYS A 166 12.81 12.51 7.55
C LYS A 166 12.29 12.42 8.99
N LEU A 167 11.82 11.27 9.43
CA LEU A 167 11.34 11.09 10.80
C LEU A 167 12.48 11.14 11.82
N ARG A 168 13.66 10.60 11.50
CA ARG A 168 14.88 10.75 12.32
C ARG A 168 15.31 12.22 12.46
N ALA A 169 15.04 13.05 11.47
CA ALA A 169 15.30 14.49 11.57
C ALA A 169 14.29 15.23 12.47
N LEU A 170 13.14 14.62 12.81
CA LEU A 170 12.16 15.17 13.76
C LEU A 170 12.42 14.75 15.20
N GLY A 171 13.16 13.67 15.45
CA GLY A 171 13.38 13.17 16.80
C GLY A 171 13.99 11.78 16.83
N ASP A 172 14.00 11.19 18.02
CA ASP A 172 14.55 9.85 18.21
C ASP A 172 13.58 8.80 17.67
N LEU A 173 13.99 8.12 16.60
CA LEU A 173 13.23 7.08 15.92
C LEU A 173 13.79 5.71 16.32
N GLN A 174 12.99 4.97 17.08
CA GLN A 174 13.35 3.65 17.60
C GLN A 174 12.49 2.57 16.93
N GLU A 175 13.11 1.49 16.48
CA GLU A 175 12.44 0.28 16.03
C GLU A 175 12.68 -0.83 17.05
N GLU A 176 11.62 -1.49 17.47
CA GLU A 176 11.69 -2.59 18.44
C GLU A 176 10.89 -3.79 17.93
N VAL A 177 11.37 -5.00 18.24
CA VAL A 177 10.60 -6.24 18.06
C VAL A 177 9.95 -6.57 19.40
N VAL A 178 8.62 -6.65 19.41
CA VAL A 178 7.81 -6.91 20.60
C VAL A 178 6.95 -8.16 20.40
N THR A 179 6.49 -8.75 21.50
CA THR A 179 5.49 -9.82 21.44
C THR A 179 4.17 -9.25 20.93
N PHE A 180 3.30 -10.13 20.43
CA PHE A 180 1.99 -9.69 19.96
C PHE A 180 1.09 -9.18 21.09
N ASP A 181 1.24 -9.72 22.30
CA ASP A 181 0.52 -9.23 23.48
C ASP A 181 0.99 -7.84 23.89
N GLN A 182 2.29 -7.57 23.82
CA GLN A 182 2.83 -6.21 24.02
C GLN A 182 2.28 -5.24 22.98
N LEU A 183 2.21 -5.64 21.70
CA LEU A 183 1.57 -4.83 20.66
C LEU A 183 0.10 -4.55 21.02
N GLN A 184 -0.66 -5.54 21.49
CA GLN A 184 -2.05 -5.32 21.90
C GLN A 184 -2.15 -4.30 23.01
N SER A 185 -1.33 -4.41 24.06
CA SER A 185 -1.29 -3.44 25.16
C SER A 185 -0.91 -2.03 24.69
N LEU A 186 -0.02 -1.89 23.70
CA LEU A 186 0.32 -0.60 23.11
C LEU A 186 -0.84 0.00 22.30
N LEU A 187 -1.67 -0.84 21.70
CA LEU A 187 -2.80 -0.43 20.86
C LEU A 187 -4.10 -0.24 21.64
N GLU A 188 -4.21 -0.76 22.86
CA GLU A 188 -5.35 -0.58 23.74
C GLU A 188 -5.67 0.91 23.93
N GLY A 189 -6.90 1.30 23.61
CA GLY A 189 -7.36 2.69 23.65
C GLY A 189 -6.81 3.62 22.56
N ASN A 190 -5.95 3.14 21.65
CA ASN A 190 -5.33 3.96 20.59
C ASN A 190 -5.59 3.46 19.16
N MET A 191 -6.26 2.31 18.99
CA MET A 191 -6.49 1.70 17.66
C MET A 191 -7.12 2.65 16.64
N ASP A 192 -8.00 3.53 17.07
CA ASP A 192 -8.68 4.50 16.22
C ASP A 192 -7.74 5.60 15.68
N LYS A 193 -6.56 5.80 16.27
CA LYS A 193 -5.53 6.73 15.76
C LYS A 193 -4.78 6.18 14.55
N PHE A 194 -4.83 4.87 14.34
CA PHE A 194 -4.11 4.21 13.27
C PHE A 194 -5.01 3.94 12.06
N ASN A 195 -4.44 4.10 10.87
CA ASN A 195 -4.95 3.44 9.68
C ASN A 195 -4.20 2.11 9.55
N HIS A 196 -4.92 1.02 9.76
CA HIS A 196 -4.32 -0.32 9.85
C HIS A 196 -5.03 -1.33 8.95
N SER A 197 -4.35 -2.45 8.72
CA SER A 197 -4.91 -3.64 8.06
C SER A 197 -6.15 -4.16 8.82
N SER A 198 -7.14 -4.70 8.11
CA SER A 198 -8.47 -5.06 8.64
C SER A 198 -8.47 -5.70 10.04
N ASN A 199 -9.41 -5.31 10.92
CA ASN A 199 -9.60 -5.87 12.28
C ASN A 199 -9.53 -7.40 12.30
N ASP A 200 -10.17 -8.07 11.35
CA ASP A 200 -10.21 -9.53 11.29
C ASP A 200 -8.82 -10.19 11.25
N ARG A 201 -7.79 -9.48 10.75
CA ARG A 201 -6.42 -9.99 10.73
C ARG A 201 -5.74 -9.86 12.07
N LEU A 202 -5.94 -8.75 12.77
CA LEU A 202 -5.41 -8.58 14.11
C LEU A 202 -6.03 -9.62 15.04
N ASP A 203 -7.35 -9.82 14.92
CA ASP A 203 -8.08 -10.85 15.67
C ASP A 203 -7.63 -12.28 15.31
N PHE A 204 -7.34 -12.54 14.03
CA PHE A 204 -6.74 -13.80 13.61
C PHE A 204 -5.39 -14.06 14.29
N MET A 205 -4.50 -13.06 14.31
CA MET A 205 -3.18 -13.20 14.94
C MET A 205 -3.29 -13.39 16.46
N LYS A 206 -4.30 -12.78 17.10
CA LYS A 206 -4.61 -12.99 18.52
C LYS A 206 -5.02 -14.43 18.83
N LYS A 207 -5.75 -15.06 17.92
CA LYS A 207 -6.24 -16.44 18.08
C LYS A 207 -5.35 -17.48 17.39
N PHE A 208 -4.16 -17.09 16.92
CA PHE A 208 -3.27 -17.99 16.23
C PHE A 208 -2.72 -19.04 17.21
N GLU A 209 -3.06 -20.31 17.00
CA GLU A 209 -2.59 -21.41 17.83
C GLU A 209 -1.39 -22.12 17.14
N GLY A 210 -0.26 -22.25 17.84
CA GLY A 210 0.88 -23.05 17.39
C GLY A 210 2.22 -22.44 17.79
N ASP A 211 3.20 -23.32 18.07
CA ASP A 211 4.53 -22.88 18.50
C ASP A 211 5.34 -22.26 17.36
N ARG A 212 5.00 -22.60 16.10
CA ARG A 212 5.69 -22.14 14.90
C ARG A 212 4.73 -21.99 13.72
N PRO A 213 4.85 -20.91 12.92
CA PRO A 213 5.70 -19.72 13.13
C PRO A 213 5.35 -18.92 14.40
N HIS A 214 6.36 -18.27 15.01
CA HIS A 214 6.14 -17.44 16.20
C HIS A 214 5.55 -16.08 15.80
N VAL A 215 4.46 -15.69 16.42
CA VAL A 215 3.84 -14.38 16.17
C VAL A 215 4.65 -13.29 16.85
N SER A 216 5.04 -12.27 16.10
CA SER A 216 5.75 -11.12 16.62
C SER A 216 5.30 -9.83 15.93
N ALA A 217 5.63 -8.70 16.54
CA ALA A 217 5.37 -7.39 16.00
C ALA A 217 6.66 -6.56 15.95
N LYS A 218 6.74 -5.69 14.95
CA LYS A 218 7.70 -4.58 14.94
C LYS A 218 6.94 -3.31 15.23
N VAL A 219 7.42 -2.54 16.18
CA VAL A 219 6.86 -1.24 16.54
C VAL A 219 7.87 -0.15 16.26
N ILE A 220 7.39 1.01 15.83
CA ILE A 220 8.23 2.16 15.55
C ILE A 220 7.74 3.31 16.41
N HIS A 221 8.64 3.81 17.25
CA HIS A 221 8.41 4.94 18.13
C HIS A 221 9.14 6.17 17.60
N LEU A 222 8.49 7.34 17.65
CA LEU A 222 9.15 8.63 17.50
C LEU A 222 8.96 9.43 18.78
N ASN A 223 10.05 9.81 19.44
CA ASN A 223 10.01 10.50 20.73
C ASN A 223 9.11 9.76 21.75
N ASN A 224 9.29 8.43 21.87
CA ASN A 224 8.52 7.50 22.69
C ASN A 224 7.05 7.29 22.28
N GLU A 225 6.53 8.00 21.28
CA GLU A 225 5.18 7.78 20.78
C GLU A 225 5.15 6.71 19.70
N LEU A 226 4.26 5.71 19.82
CA LEU A 226 4.04 4.71 18.76
C LEU A 226 3.46 5.37 17.51
N ILE A 227 4.21 5.37 16.41
CA ILE A 227 3.79 5.99 15.15
C ILE A 227 3.37 5.00 14.08
N ALA A 228 3.90 3.78 14.17
CA ALA A 228 3.60 2.74 13.21
C ALA A 228 3.98 1.36 13.77
N PHE A 229 3.38 0.32 13.22
CA PHE A 229 3.65 -1.06 13.60
C PHE A 229 3.42 -2.02 12.42
N SER A 230 4.10 -3.16 12.44
CA SER A 230 3.75 -4.35 11.69
C SER A 230 3.59 -5.53 12.62
N TYR A 231 2.78 -6.50 12.22
CA TYR A 231 2.69 -7.79 12.90
C TYR A 231 2.72 -8.91 11.86
N GLY A 232 3.26 -10.05 12.27
CA GLY A 232 3.51 -11.15 11.37
C GLY A 232 4.22 -12.29 12.08
N PHE A 233 5.08 -12.97 11.33
CA PHE A 233 5.67 -14.22 11.75
C PHE A 233 7.19 -14.12 11.74
N GLN A 234 7.81 -14.45 12.88
CA GLN A 234 9.23 -14.76 12.92
C GLN A 234 9.39 -16.21 12.43
N TRP A 235 10.05 -16.37 11.29
CA TRP A 235 10.28 -17.67 10.67
C TRP A 235 11.74 -17.79 10.25
N LEU A 236 12.46 -18.73 10.88
CA LEU A 236 13.92 -18.79 10.81
C LEU A 236 14.48 -17.41 11.24
N ASP A 237 15.47 -16.89 10.51
CA ASP A 237 16.08 -15.58 10.77
C ASP A 237 15.36 -14.42 10.07
N LYS A 238 14.11 -14.63 9.64
CA LYS A 238 13.34 -13.64 8.86
C LYS A 238 12.03 -13.28 9.53
N TYR A 239 11.74 -11.99 9.55
CA TYR A 239 10.42 -11.46 9.89
C TYR A 239 9.58 -11.33 8.62
N MET A 240 8.40 -11.95 8.62
CA MET A 240 7.48 -11.94 7.50
C MET A 240 6.19 -11.21 7.90
N GLU A 241 6.01 -9.99 7.38
CA GLU A 241 4.85 -9.16 7.67
C GLU A 241 3.54 -9.82 7.16
N TYR A 242 2.51 -9.80 8.01
CA TYR A 242 1.15 -10.23 7.66
C TYR A 242 0.16 -9.05 7.65
N GLY A 243 0.37 -8.08 8.54
CA GLY A 243 -0.40 -6.84 8.60
C GLY A 243 0.42 -5.72 9.21
N ASN A 244 -0.07 -4.50 9.03
CA ASN A 244 0.56 -3.30 9.57
C ASN A 244 -0.48 -2.24 9.94
N GLY A 245 -0.02 -1.20 10.61
CA GLY A 245 -0.76 0.03 10.88
C GLY A 245 0.18 1.21 11.01
N LYS A 246 -0.30 2.40 10.61
CA LYS A 246 0.42 3.67 10.75
C LYS A 246 -0.54 4.71 11.31
N LEU A 247 -0.06 5.68 12.08
CA LEU A 247 -0.90 6.79 12.49
C LEU A 247 -1.57 7.44 11.27
N LYS A 248 -2.84 7.82 11.40
CA LYS A 248 -3.65 8.36 10.29
C LYS A 248 -2.97 9.54 9.61
N ASP A 249 -2.30 10.39 10.38
CA ASP A 249 -1.56 11.55 9.89
C ASP A 249 -0.39 11.14 9.01
N LEU A 250 0.40 10.16 9.46
CA LEU A 250 1.54 9.62 8.73
C LEU A 250 1.08 8.89 7.47
N PHE A 251 0.04 8.06 7.58
CA PHE A 251 -0.56 7.38 6.43
C PHE A 251 -1.09 8.36 5.38
N HIS A 252 -1.73 9.43 5.82
CA HIS A 252 -2.22 10.47 4.92
C HIS A 252 -1.06 11.17 4.20
N ALA A 253 0.01 11.47 4.92
CA ALA A 253 1.20 12.08 4.33
C ALA A 253 1.86 11.19 3.29
N GLU A 254 2.10 9.92 3.60
CA GLU A 254 2.67 8.93 2.67
C GLU A 254 1.81 8.79 1.40
N LYS A 255 0.48 8.72 1.56
CA LYS A 255 -0.45 8.63 0.43
C LYS A 255 -0.38 9.87 -0.47
N LEU A 256 -0.28 11.06 0.11
CA LEU A 256 -0.18 12.31 -0.61
C LEU A 256 1.18 12.53 -1.28
N LEU A 257 2.23 11.89 -0.78
CA LEU A 257 3.54 11.87 -1.42
C LEU A 257 3.58 10.94 -2.65
N GLY A 258 2.50 10.19 -2.91
CA GLY A 258 2.46 9.18 -3.97
C GLY A 258 3.27 7.93 -3.63
N GLU A 259 3.66 7.79 -2.36
CA GLU A 259 4.50 6.69 -1.85
C GLU A 259 3.67 5.49 -1.38
N ALA A 260 2.33 5.58 -1.42
CA ALA A 260 1.45 4.45 -1.11
C ALA A 260 1.63 3.34 -2.16
N MET A 261 2.60 2.46 -1.91
CA MET A 261 2.91 1.36 -2.81
C MET A 261 1.81 0.28 -2.72
N PRO A 262 1.33 -0.25 -3.86
CA PRO A 262 0.44 -1.41 -3.83
C PRO A 262 1.16 -2.62 -3.22
N ILE A 263 0.49 -3.33 -2.34
CA ILE A 263 1.02 -4.50 -1.63
C ILE A 263 1.18 -5.66 -2.62
N HIS A 264 2.39 -5.88 -3.12
CA HIS A 264 2.79 -7.10 -3.82
C HIS A 264 4.17 -7.50 -3.33
N ALA A 265 4.40 -8.78 -3.05
CA ALA A 265 5.76 -9.18 -2.73
C ALA A 265 6.65 -9.11 -3.96
N PRO A 266 7.92 -8.75 -3.74
CA PRO A 266 8.85 -8.72 -4.83
C PRO A 266 9.09 -10.10 -5.40
N GLY A 267 9.30 -10.16 -6.71
CA GLY A 267 9.53 -11.42 -7.41
C GLY A 267 8.31 -12.35 -7.39
N THR A 268 7.09 -11.83 -7.58
CA THR A 268 5.92 -12.68 -7.74
C THR A 268 5.26 -12.58 -9.11
N VAL A 269 4.65 -13.68 -9.54
CA VAL A 269 3.92 -13.78 -10.80
C VAL A 269 2.47 -14.14 -10.52
N SER A 270 1.56 -13.41 -11.15
CA SER A 270 0.14 -13.79 -11.23
C SER A 270 -0.16 -14.34 -12.62
N ILE A 271 -0.77 -15.53 -12.66
CA ILE A 271 -1.20 -16.22 -13.88
C ILE A 271 -2.72 -16.27 -13.90
N LEU A 272 -3.31 -15.81 -15.00
CA LEU A 272 -4.75 -15.84 -15.26
C LEU A 272 -5.03 -16.66 -16.52
N PHE A 273 -5.88 -17.69 -16.42
CA PHE A 273 -6.32 -18.47 -17.59
C PHE A 273 -7.75 -18.99 -17.40
N SER A 274 -8.33 -19.58 -18.46
CA SER A 274 -9.66 -20.18 -18.40
C SER A 274 -9.82 -21.38 -19.33
N THR A 275 -10.80 -22.24 -19.01
CA THR A 275 -11.08 -23.52 -19.64
C THR A 275 -11.96 -23.47 -20.89
N LYS A 276 -12.49 -22.30 -21.29
CA LYS A 276 -13.28 -22.12 -22.54
C LYS A 276 -12.65 -21.09 -23.47
N ASN A 277 -12.95 -21.16 -24.77
CA ASN A 277 -12.57 -20.13 -25.74
C ASN A 277 -13.16 -18.77 -25.36
N PHE A 278 -12.26 -17.87 -24.95
CA PHE A 278 -12.50 -16.87 -23.92
C PHE A 278 -12.66 -15.44 -24.48
N ARG A 279 -13.14 -15.27 -25.72
CA ARG A 279 -13.26 -13.93 -26.34
C ARG A 279 -14.40 -13.08 -25.76
N GLY A 280 -15.55 -13.68 -25.41
CA GLY A 280 -16.73 -12.89 -24.99
C GLY A 280 -16.78 -12.50 -23.49
N LYS A 281 -16.35 -13.37 -22.57
CA LYS A 281 -16.66 -13.22 -21.13
C LYS A 281 -15.54 -12.58 -20.26
N LEU A 282 -14.24 -12.70 -20.59
CA LEU A 282 -13.18 -11.94 -19.85
C LEU A 282 -13.27 -10.46 -20.14
N GLY A 283 -13.51 -10.11 -21.41
CA GLY A 283 -13.72 -8.74 -21.85
C GLY A 283 -14.77 -8.10 -20.96
N LEU A 284 -15.95 -8.72 -20.85
CA LEU A 284 -17.01 -8.26 -19.95
C LEU A 284 -16.64 -8.14 -18.46
N ILE A 285 -15.73 -8.94 -17.91
CA ILE A 285 -15.35 -8.84 -16.47
C ILE A 285 -14.24 -7.80 -16.24
N LEU A 286 -13.26 -7.72 -17.14
CA LEU A 286 -12.14 -6.79 -17.07
C LEU A 286 -12.56 -5.38 -17.57
N GLU A 287 -13.30 -5.30 -18.68
CA GLU A 287 -13.92 -4.08 -19.17
C GLU A 287 -14.95 -3.56 -18.18
N LYS A 288 -15.85 -4.38 -17.60
CA LYS A 288 -16.77 -3.83 -16.56
C LYS A 288 -16.03 -3.28 -15.35
N ARG A 289 -14.82 -3.76 -15.01
CA ARG A 289 -14.01 -3.15 -13.95
C ARG A 289 -13.35 -1.85 -14.40
N HIS A 290 -12.84 -1.77 -15.63
CA HIS A 290 -12.29 -0.53 -16.17
C HIS A 290 -13.38 0.51 -16.44
N ILE A 291 -14.47 0.14 -17.12
CA ILE A 291 -15.67 0.93 -17.40
C ILE A 291 -16.35 1.32 -16.09
N ALA A 292 -16.64 0.42 -15.14
CA ALA A 292 -17.24 0.87 -13.87
C ALA A 292 -16.28 1.74 -13.04
N LYS A 293 -14.96 1.56 -13.13
CA LYS A 293 -13.99 2.46 -12.48
C LYS A 293 -13.90 3.81 -13.21
N TYR A 294 -14.16 3.85 -14.51
CA TYR A 294 -14.22 5.05 -15.36
C TYR A 294 -15.54 5.81 -15.20
N GLU A 295 -16.68 5.11 -15.23
CA GLU A 295 -18.03 5.64 -14.98
C GLU A 295 -18.19 6.10 -13.53
N ARG A 296 -17.72 5.35 -12.52
CA ARG A 296 -17.64 5.84 -11.13
C ARG A 296 -16.64 6.98 -10.94
N LYS A 297 -15.70 7.18 -11.87
CA LYS A 297 -14.83 8.37 -11.91
C LYS A 297 -15.57 9.58 -12.51
N GLN A 298 -16.42 9.37 -13.52
CA GLN A 298 -17.18 10.41 -14.24
C GLN A 298 -18.45 10.86 -13.49
N LEU A 299 -19.16 9.95 -12.80
CA LEU A 299 -20.50 10.21 -12.24
C LEU A 299 -20.53 10.51 -10.73
N ASN A 300 -19.40 10.45 -10.02
CA ASN A 300 -19.42 10.71 -8.58
C ASN A 300 -19.48 12.24 -8.31
N PRO A 301 -20.55 12.78 -7.70
CA PRO A 301 -20.70 14.21 -7.44
C PRO A 301 -19.57 14.79 -6.57
N THR A 302 -18.96 13.98 -5.69
CA THR A 302 -17.75 14.38 -4.95
C THR A 302 -16.55 14.63 -5.87
N LYS A 303 -16.42 13.88 -6.97
CA LYS A 303 -15.39 14.11 -7.99
C LYS A 303 -15.72 15.25 -8.93
N LYS A 304 -17.00 15.50 -9.26
CA LYS A 304 -17.39 16.76 -9.94
C LYS A 304 -17.04 17.99 -9.09
N LYS A 305 -17.27 17.93 -7.76
CA LYS A 305 -16.80 18.98 -6.83
C LYS A 305 -15.28 19.08 -6.81
N ALA A 306 -14.55 17.96 -6.74
CA ALA A 306 -13.08 17.96 -6.79
C ALA A 306 -12.53 18.48 -8.14
N PHE A 307 -13.21 18.17 -9.25
CA PHE A 307 -12.87 18.64 -10.60
C PHE A 307 -13.12 20.14 -10.74
N LYS A 308 -14.24 20.65 -10.21
CA LYS A 308 -14.49 22.10 -10.12
C LYS A 308 -13.43 22.79 -9.24
N LYS A 309 -13.07 22.17 -8.11
CA LYS A 309 -11.98 22.63 -7.22
C LYS A 309 -10.60 22.61 -7.91
N LYS A 310 -10.38 21.66 -8.82
CA LYS A 310 -9.16 21.56 -9.65
C LYS A 310 -9.02 22.74 -10.63
N HIS A 311 -10.12 23.30 -11.12
CA HIS A 311 -10.11 24.49 -12.00
C HIS A 311 -10.19 25.81 -11.24
N SER A 312 -10.29 25.77 -9.91
CA SER A 312 -10.36 26.96 -9.08
C SER A 312 -9.00 27.31 -8.45
N ILE A 313 -7.89 26.71 -8.88
CA ILE A 313 -6.56 27.00 -8.32
C ILE A 313 -5.75 27.78 -9.34
N LEU A 314 -5.26 28.95 -8.94
CA LEU A 314 -4.36 29.81 -9.69
C LEU A 314 -3.00 29.86 -9.00
N ILE A 315 -1.95 30.10 -9.78
CA ILE A 315 -0.63 30.46 -9.24
C ILE A 315 -0.44 31.95 -9.45
N ALA A 316 -0.14 32.65 -8.38
CA ALA A 316 0.30 34.02 -8.45
C ALA A 316 1.82 34.06 -8.33
N GLU A 317 2.47 34.82 -9.20
CA GLU A 317 3.91 34.95 -9.27
C GLU A 317 4.31 36.40 -9.05
N LEU A 318 5.29 36.61 -8.19
CA LEU A 318 5.87 37.91 -7.94
C LEU A 318 7.33 37.88 -8.38
N ASN A 319 7.66 38.74 -9.35
CA ASN A 319 8.98 38.87 -9.95
C ASN A 319 9.60 40.20 -9.53
N ASP A 320 10.89 40.19 -9.26
CA ASP A 320 11.77 41.35 -9.13
C ASP A 320 11.29 42.43 -8.14
N ILE A 321 11.66 42.24 -6.87
CA ILE A 321 10.99 42.93 -5.77
C ILE A 321 11.99 43.55 -4.81
N HIS A 322 11.80 44.84 -4.54
CA HIS A 322 12.43 45.56 -3.44
C HIS A 322 11.34 46.01 -2.46
N ILE A 323 10.76 45.07 -1.70
CA ILE A 323 9.88 45.45 -0.58
C ILE A 323 10.78 46.05 0.49
N LYS A 324 10.54 47.34 0.82
CA LYS A 324 11.25 48.01 1.91
C LYS A 324 11.00 47.24 3.20
N ALA A 325 12.05 46.92 3.93
CA ALA A 325 12.01 45.92 4.98
C ALA A 325 11.32 46.41 6.27
N PRO A 326 10.08 45.99 6.59
CA PRO A 326 9.63 45.99 7.97
C PRO A 326 10.50 45.02 8.79
N ASN A 327 10.64 45.27 10.08
CA ASN A 327 11.29 44.32 10.98
C ASN A 327 10.49 43.01 11.00
N CYS A 328 11.05 41.93 10.43
CA CYS A 328 10.39 40.65 10.25
C CYS A 328 10.95 39.61 11.21
N ASN A 329 10.33 39.48 12.39
CA ASN A 329 10.72 38.51 13.41
C ASN A 329 9.87 37.24 13.31
N PHE A 330 10.15 36.41 12.30
CA PHE A 330 9.58 35.06 12.25
C PHE A 330 10.52 34.04 12.89
N LYS A 331 9.94 33.09 13.61
CA LYS A 331 10.66 31.95 14.16
C LYS A 331 10.39 30.74 13.27
N SER A 332 11.43 29.94 13.03
CA SER A 332 11.26 28.62 12.42
C SER A 332 10.42 27.77 13.35
N ILE A 333 9.51 26.99 12.77
CA ILE A 333 8.85 25.90 13.47
C ILE A 333 9.92 24.93 13.97
N SER A 334 9.85 24.59 15.24
CA SER A 334 10.64 23.55 15.88
C SER A 334 10.05 22.16 15.67
N ASN A 335 10.87 21.12 15.81
CA ASN A 335 10.42 19.73 15.71
C ASN A 335 9.31 19.40 16.74
N THR A 336 9.37 19.98 17.94
CA THR A 336 8.36 19.80 18.98
C THR A 336 7.02 20.42 18.56
N GLU A 337 7.02 21.54 17.86
CA GLU A 337 5.82 22.17 17.30
C GLU A 337 5.23 21.36 16.13
N ILE A 338 6.06 20.76 15.29
CA ILE A 338 5.62 19.81 14.24
C ILE A 338 4.82 18.66 14.87
N TRP A 339 5.26 18.20 16.02
CA TRP A 339 4.68 17.05 16.69
C TRP A 339 3.45 17.36 17.54
N SER A 340 3.42 18.52 18.21
CA SER A 340 2.36 18.90 19.16
C SER A 340 1.23 19.74 18.56
N GLY A 341 1.45 20.38 17.41
CA GLY A 341 0.50 21.29 16.76
C GLY A 341 -0.59 20.60 15.93
N ASN A 342 -0.97 21.22 14.82
CA ASN A 342 -1.79 20.58 13.78
C ASN A 342 -0.95 19.52 13.05
N ARG A 343 -0.68 18.42 13.76
CA ARG A 343 0.31 17.39 13.42
C ARG A 343 0.14 16.88 12.01
N GLN A 344 -1.09 16.59 11.58
CA GLN A 344 -1.37 16.12 10.22
C GLN A 344 -0.81 17.08 9.15
N ARG A 345 -1.12 18.38 9.26
CA ARG A 345 -0.68 19.39 8.28
C ARG A 345 0.82 19.66 8.40
N PHE A 346 1.33 19.74 9.62
CA PHE A 346 2.73 20.11 9.87
C PHE A 346 3.67 18.99 9.42
N LEU A 347 3.34 17.74 9.76
CA LEU A 347 4.06 16.56 9.33
C LEU A 347 4.01 16.41 7.81
N LEU A 348 2.85 16.63 7.17
CA LEU A 348 2.72 16.59 5.72
C LEU A 348 3.66 17.58 5.03
N ASN A 349 3.64 18.84 5.46
CA ASN A 349 4.46 19.89 4.87
C ASN A 349 5.95 19.64 5.11
N TYR A 350 6.33 19.25 6.33
CA TYR A 350 7.69 18.85 6.64
C TYR A 350 8.17 17.68 5.76
N LEU A 351 7.35 16.62 5.63
CA LEU A 351 7.70 15.47 4.80
C LEU A 351 7.80 15.82 3.31
N ARG A 352 7.25 16.94 2.85
CA ARG A 352 7.40 17.45 1.48
C ARG A 352 8.64 18.34 1.30
N GLY A 353 9.40 18.56 2.37
CA GLY A 353 10.56 19.44 2.38
C GLY A 353 10.19 20.92 2.50
N PHE A 354 9.06 21.25 3.10
CA PHE A 354 8.77 22.64 3.47
C PHE A 354 9.42 23.01 4.79
N GLU A 355 9.88 24.25 4.88
CA GLU A 355 10.33 24.92 6.09
C GLU A 355 9.19 25.81 6.62
N GLY A 356 8.77 25.61 7.86
CA GLY A 356 7.64 26.33 8.47
C GLY A 356 8.10 27.50 9.33
N TYR A 357 7.33 28.60 9.31
CA TYR A 357 7.64 29.83 10.06
C TYR A 357 6.38 30.46 10.66
N HIS A 358 6.50 31.10 11.83
CA HIS A 358 5.40 31.82 12.50
C HIS A 358 5.88 33.04 13.29
N SER A 359 4.99 34.01 13.52
CA SER A 359 5.28 35.28 14.23
C SER A 359 5.02 35.22 15.75
N GLY A 360 5.03 34.02 16.32
CA GLY A 360 4.79 33.77 17.75
C GLY A 360 3.53 32.96 18.06
N ASN A 361 2.63 32.75 17.08
CA ASN A 361 1.52 31.81 17.19
C ASN A 361 1.68 30.68 16.14
N PRO A 362 1.96 29.43 16.56
CA PRO A 362 2.10 28.29 15.65
C PRO A 362 0.87 28.04 14.76
N GLN A 363 -0.33 28.47 15.15
CA GLN A 363 -1.52 28.34 14.30
C GLN A 363 -1.46 29.24 13.05
N ASN A 364 -0.69 30.33 13.11
CA ASN A 364 -0.50 31.29 12.02
C ASN A 364 0.82 31.05 11.27
N THR A 365 1.02 29.79 10.86
CA THR A 365 2.24 29.36 10.18
C THR A 365 2.12 29.52 8.66
N PHE A 366 3.19 30.00 8.03
CA PHE A 366 3.41 29.88 6.59
C PHE A 366 4.56 28.91 6.31
N TRP A 367 4.56 28.29 5.13
CA TRP A 367 5.49 27.24 4.75
C TRP A 367 6.21 27.62 3.47
N ILE A 368 7.50 27.38 3.42
CA ILE A 368 8.41 27.71 2.34
C ILE A 368 8.93 26.42 1.70
N ASN A 369 8.91 26.30 0.38
CA ASN A 369 9.65 25.26 -0.33
C ASN A 369 10.49 25.86 -1.45
N SER A 370 11.80 25.64 -1.39
CA SER A 370 12.78 26.15 -2.37
C SER A 370 13.05 25.19 -3.52
N THR A 371 12.53 23.96 -3.46
CA THR A 371 12.88 22.89 -4.41
C THR A 371 11.72 22.50 -5.32
N SER A 372 10.49 22.55 -4.81
CA SER A 372 9.32 22.02 -5.50
C SER A 372 8.06 22.80 -5.13
N LEU A 373 7.17 22.96 -6.11
CA LEU A 373 5.78 23.38 -5.92
C LEU A 373 4.90 22.14 -5.82
N TYR A 374 4.04 22.10 -4.81
CA TYR A 374 3.09 21.02 -4.58
C TYR A 374 1.66 21.54 -4.60
N ILE A 375 0.74 20.82 -5.25
CA ILE A 375 -0.69 21.11 -5.21
C ILE A 375 -1.48 19.83 -4.96
N ASP A 376 -1.98 19.72 -3.74
CA ASP A 376 -2.62 18.53 -3.19
C ASP A 376 -3.87 18.14 -3.94
N GLU A 377 -4.70 19.14 -4.26
CA GLU A 377 -5.95 18.92 -4.98
C GLU A 377 -5.73 18.34 -6.37
N LEU A 378 -4.54 18.53 -6.93
CA LEU A 378 -4.15 18.10 -8.27
C LEU A 378 -3.23 16.88 -8.27
N ASN A 379 -2.71 16.48 -7.11
CA ASN A 379 -1.58 15.55 -6.99
C ASN A 379 -0.44 15.93 -7.96
N HIS A 380 -0.13 17.23 -8.00
CA HIS A 380 0.85 17.82 -8.92
C HIS A 380 2.10 18.25 -8.16
N LYS A 381 3.26 17.90 -8.70
CA LYS A 381 4.59 18.32 -8.23
C LYS A 381 5.38 18.88 -9.40
N GLU A 382 5.86 20.10 -9.27
CA GLU A 382 6.73 20.77 -10.25
C GLU A 382 8.06 21.10 -9.56
N LYS A 383 9.20 20.79 -10.18
CA LYS A 383 10.51 21.22 -9.68
C LYS A 383 10.64 22.72 -9.91
N LEU A 384 11.04 23.47 -8.90
CA LEU A 384 11.25 24.92 -9.01
C LEU A 384 12.59 25.22 -9.70
N SER A 385 12.62 26.29 -10.48
CA SER A 385 13.86 26.88 -10.99
C SER A 385 14.68 27.51 -9.86
N GLU A 386 15.99 27.60 -10.07
CA GLU A 386 16.88 28.27 -9.11
C GLU A 386 16.43 29.71 -8.81
N GLY A 387 16.50 30.10 -7.54
CA GLY A 387 16.02 31.40 -7.07
C GLY A 387 14.49 31.56 -7.07
N THR A 388 13.73 30.49 -7.27
CA THR A 388 12.26 30.49 -7.14
C THR A 388 11.84 29.79 -5.86
N LEU A 389 10.85 30.36 -5.17
CA LEU A 389 10.36 29.83 -3.91
C LEU A 389 8.84 29.74 -3.93
N PHE A 390 8.29 28.66 -3.36
CA PHE A 390 6.86 28.47 -3.20
C PHE A 390 6.44 28.68 -1.75
N ILE A 391 5.43 29.53 -1.52
CA ILE A 391 4.88 29.81 -0.19
C ILE A 391 3.45 29.29 -0.06
N GLU A 392 3.19 28.50 0.98
CA GLU A 392 1.85 28.14 1.45
C GLU A 392 1.50 28.84 2.76
N GLY A 393 0.20 29.04 3.04
CA GLY A 393 -0.22 29.68 4.29
C GLY A 393 0.05 31.18 4.34
N TRP A 394 0.32 31.80 3.18
CA TRP A 394 0.54 33.25 3.04
C TRP A 394 -0.71 34.08 3.38
N GLU A 395 -1.88 33.43 3.46
CA GLU A 395 -3.17 34.05 3.73
C GLU A 395 -3.27 34.69 5.11
N SER A 396 -2.29 34.46 6.00
CA SER A 396 -2.19 35.15 7.28
C SER A 396 -2.12 36.67 7.09
N GLU A 397 -2.43 37.41 8.16
CA GLU A 397 -2.53 38.88 8.15
C GLU A 397 -1.18 39.61 7.97
N GLU A 398 -0.13 38.91 7.52
CA GLU A 398 1.26 39.42 7.51
C GLU A 398 1.98 39.21 6.18
N LEU A 399 1.26 39.15 5.05
CA LEU A 399 1.86 38.93 3.71
C LEU A 399 3.08 39.83 3.44
N GLU A 400 3.00 41.13 3.74
CA GLU A 400 4.13 42.06 3.55
C GLU A 400 5.38 41.61 4.32
N LYS A 401 5.22 41.22 5.59
CA LYS A 401 6.31 40.71 6.42
C LYS A 401 6.85 39.40 5.87
N ILE A 402 5.97 38.48 5.45
CA ILE A 402 6.36 37.20 4.85
C ILE A 402 7.23 37.42 3.62
N LEU A 403 6.82 38.32 2.72
CA LEU A 403 7.58 38.64 1.50
C LEU A 403 8.93 39.25 1.84
N CYS A 404 8.98 40.22 2.76
CA CYS A 404 10.23 40.81 3.23
C CYS A 404 11.17 39.75 3.86
N PHE A 405 10.64 38.88 4.72
CA PHE A 405 11.39 37.79 5.34
C PHE A 405 11.97 36.83 4.30
N THR A 406 11.15 36.37 3.35
CA THR A 406 11.58 35.42 2.31
C THR A 406 12.66 36.01 1.40
N GLN A 407 12.54 37.28 1.01
CA GLN A 407 13.55 37.97 0.19
C GLN A 407 14.87 38.13 0.93
N THR A 408 14.81 38.53 2.20
CA THR A 408 16.00 38.78 3.02
C THR A 408 16.78 37.49 3.29
N ASN A 409 16.08 36.40 3.61
CA ASN A 409 16.72 35.16 4.05
C ASN A 409 17.08 34.20 2.91
N TYR A 410 16.34 34.21 1.78
CA TYR A 410 16.52 33.22 0.71
C TYR A 410 17.06 33.80 -0.60
N ARG A 411 17.22 35.13 -0.73
CA ARG A 411 17.72 35.81 -1.95
C ARG A 411 16.98 35.37 -3.23
N VAL A 412 15.65 35.26 -3.12
CA VAL A 412 14.79 34.76 -4.20
C VAL A 412 14.57 35.82 -5.28
N ARG A 413 14.53 35.38 -6.53
CA ARG A 413 14.14 36.19 -7.70
C ARG A 413 12.64 36.18 -7.91
N ASN A 414 12.02 35.01 -7.69
CA ASN A 414 10.61 34.77 -7.94
C ASN A 414 9.94 34.13 -6.72
N ILE A 415 8.76 34.62 -6.36
CA ILE A 415 7.92 34.04 -5.31
C ILE A 415 6.62 33.55 -5.93
N LEU A 416 6.30 32.28 -5.71
CA LEU A 416 5.06 31.64 -6.14
C LEU A 416 4.15 31.42 -4.95
N VAL A 417 2.88 31.75 -5.10
CA VAL A 417 1.84 31.43 -4.13
C VAL A 417 0.62 30.84 -4.81
N ARG A 418 -0.10 29.97 -4.09
CA ARG A 418 -1.37 29.40 -4.53
C ARG A 418 -2.52 30.33 -4.12
N VAL A 419 -3.47 30.58 -5.00
CA VAL A 419 -4.71 31.31 -4.68
C VAL A 419 -5.93 30.65 -5.30
N ASN A 420 -7.07 30.69 -4.61
CA ASN A 420 -8.33 30.20 -5.16
C ASN A 420 -8.92 31.24 -6.13
N LYS A 421 -9.23 30.83 -7.37
CA LYS A 421 -9.88 31.63 -8.43
C LYS A 421 -11.17 32.29 -7.95
N ASP A 422 -11.91 31.62 -7.07
CA ASP A 422 -13.18 32.13 -6.55
C ASP A 422 -12.97 33.17 -5.42
N ASN A 423 -11.76 33.25 -4.82
CA ASN A 423 -11.45 34.20 -3.76
C ASN A 423 -10.89 35.53 -4.33
N LYS A 424 -11.80 36.35 -4.86
CA LYS A 424 -11.48 37.65 -5.46
C LYS A 424 -10.72 38.59 -4.52
N ASN A 425 -10.95 38.50 -3.21
CA ASN A 425 -10.30 39.36 -2.22
C ASN A 425 -8.82 39.01 -2.08
N GLN A 426 -8.49 37.72 -2.00
CA GLN A 426 -7.10 37.24 -2.00
C GLN A 426 -6.37 37.62 -3.29
N ILE A 427 -7.02 37.46 -4.45
CA ILE A 427 -6.44 37.85 -5.74
C ILE A 427 -6.15 39.35 -5.77
N LYS A 428 -7.11 40.20 -5.39
CA LYS A 428 -6.89 41.65 -5.31
C LYS A 428 -5.75 42.00 -4.36
N LYS A 429 -5.69 41.37 -3.18
CA LYS A 429 -4.59 41.55 -2.22
C LYS A 429 -3.24 41.23 -2.87
N LEU A 430 -3.10 40.07 -3.52
CA LEU A 430 -1.87 39.69 -4.21
C LEU A 430 -1.49 40.69 -5.32
N MET A 431 -2.45 41.12 -6.13
CA MET A 431 -2.19 42.11 -7.20
C MET A 431 -1.72 43.46 -6.64
N LEU A 432 -2.21 43.89 -5.47
CA LEU A 432 -1.71 45.11 -4.80
C LEU A 432 -0.24 44.99 -4.37
N PHE A 433 0.23 43.78 -4.06
CA PHE A 433 1.64 43.50 -3.78
C PHE A 433 2.47 43.24 -5.05
N GLY A 434 1.90 43.43 -6.25
CA GLY A 434 2.58 43.29 -7.53
C GLY A 434 2.54 41.90 -8.13
N PHE A 435 1.82 40.94 -7.54
CA PHE A 435 1.75 39.59 -8.09
C PHE A 435 1.02 39.57 -9.43
N GLN A 436 1.56 38.82 -10.37
CA GLN A 436 0.94 38.48 -11.64
C GLN A 436 0.23 37.13 -11.51
N ILE A 437 -1.06 37.10 -11.81
CA ILE A 437 -1.86 35.86 -11.76
C ILE A 437 -1.65 35.06 -13.05
N ARG A 438 -1.20 33.81 -12.92
CA ARG A 438 -1.03 32.86 -14.02
C ARG A 438 -2.11 31.78 -13.94
N ASP A 439 -2.89 31.63 -15.02
CA ASP A 439 -3.72 30.45 -15.28
C ASP A 439 -2.81 29.29 -15.72
N LYS A 440 -1.89 28.86 -14.86
CA LYS A 440 -0.81 27.93 -15.22
C LYS A 440 -1.27 26.46 -15.38
N PHE A 441 -2.52 26.14 -15.01
CA PHE A 441 -3.08 24.77 -15.11
C PHE A 441 -3.95 24.55 -16.35
N LEU A 442 -3.52 25.06 -17.51
CA LEU A 442 -3.88 24.38 -18.76
C LEU A 442 -2.99 23.14 -18.87
N ILE A 443 -3.37 22.08 -18.14
CA ILE A 443 -2.82 20.74 -18.39
C ILE A 443 -3.08 20.49 -19.89
N PRO A 444 -2.05 20.24 -20.72
CA PRO A 444 -2.29 19.83 -22.10
C PRO A 444 -3.25 18.65 -22.07
N SER A 445 -4.37 18.81 -22.79
CA SER A 445 -5.50 17.88 -22.79
C SER A 445 -5.09 16.46 -23.18
#